data_AF-A0A6I5RID3-F1
#
_entry.id   AF-A0A6I5RID3-F1
#
_cell.length_a   1.000
_cell.length_b   1.000
_cell.length_c   1.000
_cell.angle_alpha   90.00
_cell.angle_beta   90.00
_cell.angle_gamma   90.00
#
_symmetry.space_group_name_H-M   'P 1'
#
loop_
_entity.id
_entity.type
_entity.pdbx_description
1 polymer ?
#
loop_
_entity_poly.entity_id
_entity_poly.type
_entity_poly.pdbx_seq_one_letter_code
_entity_poly.pdbx_strand_id
1 'polypeptide(L)' 'MIFFLPPQSPQMNRIEEEWLHLKRHELSAQLFEDEYDLAITLIETIEARGQRHGYPVERFRFNSG' A
#
# COMPACT_ATOMS: atom_id res chain seq x y z
N MET A 1 6.87 -14.28 -15.41
CA MET A 1 7.72 -13.13 -15.78
C MET A 1 8.31 -12.59 -14.49
N ILE A 2 9.63 -12.52 -14.38
CA ILE A 2 10.31 -11.98 -13.19
C ILE A 2 10.72 -10.54 -13.53
N PHE A 3 10.32 -9.58 -12.71
CA PHE A 3 10.73 -8.18 -12.87
C PHE A 3 12.16 -8.02 -12.33
N PHE A 4 13.09 -7.56 -13.17
CA PHE A 4 14.45 -7.24 -12.74
C PHE A 4 14.52 -5.79 -12.25
N LEU A 5 14.91 -5.61 -10.99
CA LEU A 5 15.18 -4.31 -10.41
C LEU A 5 16.68 -4.22 -10.09
N PRO A 6 17.44 -3.31 -10.74
CA PRO A 6 18.83 -3.10 -10.40
C PRO A 6 18.97 -2.58 -8.96
N PRO A 7 20.11 -2.86 -8.30
CA PRO A 7 20.36 -2.37 -6.95
C PRO A 7 20.17 -0.85 -6.85
N GLN A 8 19.67 -0.39 -5.69
CA GLN A 8 19.57 1.03 -5.36
C GLN A 8 18.76 1.87 -6.35
N SER A 9 17.80 1.27 -7.05
CA SER A 9 17.01 1.96 -8.10
C SER A 9 15.53 2.09 -7.73
N PRO A 10 15.16 2.74 -6.61
CA PRO A 10 13.76 2.86 -6.19
C PRO A 10 12.90 3.60 -7.23
N GLN A 11 13.49 4.49 -8.04
CA GLN A 11 12.80 5.20 -9.11
C GLN A 11 12.27 4.26 -10.21
N MET A 12 12.79 3.03 -10.29
CA MET A 12 12.31 2.01 -11.23
C MET A 12 11.25 1.09 -10.60
N ASN A 13 11.02 1.19 -9.29
CA ASN A 13 10.05 0.37 -8.58
C ASN A 13 8.72 1.13 -8.45
N ARG A 14 7.74 0.78 -9.29
CA ARG A 14 6.42 1.46 -9.32
C ARG A 14 5.70 1.51 -7.99
N ILE A 15 5.94 0.55 -7.09
CA ILE A 15 5.28 0.54 -5.77
C ILE A 15 5.69 1.73 -4.90
N GLU A 16 6.86 2.35 -5.16
CA GLU A 16 7.33 3.50 -4.39
C GLU A 16 6.43 4.72 -4.59
N GLU A 17 5.92 4.92 -5.82
CA GLU A 17 4.97 5.99 -6.13
C GLU A 17 3.61 5.73 -5.45
N GLU A 18 3.15 4.47 -5.45
CA GLU A 18 1.92 4.07 -4.76
C GLU A 18 2.00 4.36 -3.25
N TRP A 19 3.12 4.01 -2.61
CA TRP A 19 3.35 4.33 -1.20
C TRP A 19 3.43 5.83 -0.94
N LEU A 20 4.02 6.59 -1.86
CA LEU A 20 4.07 8.04 -1.75
C LEU A 20 2.67 8.66 -1.77
N HIS A 21 1.82 8.23 -2.69
CA HIS A 21 0.45 8.70 -2.80
C HIS A 21 -0.40 8.32 -1.58
N LEU A 22 -0.29 7.06 -1.12
CA LEU A 22 -0.96 6.60 0.10
C LEU A 22 -0.62 7.48 1.29
N LYS A 23 0.68 7.70 1.56
CA LYS A 23 1.14 8.50 2.71
C LYS A 23 0.76 9.98 2.61
N ARG A 24 0.83 10.57 1.41
CA ARG A 24 0.66 12.02 1.22
C ARG A 24 -0.78 12.47 1.02
N HIS A 25 -1.63 11.62 0.46
CA HIS A 25 -2.96 12.03 0.02
C HIS A 25 -4.08 11.24 0.68
N GLU A 26 -3.83 10.00 1.07
CA GLU A 26 -4.90 9.11 1.53
C GLU A 26 -4.87 8.91 3.05
N LEU A 27 -3.67 8.87 3.66
CA LEU A 27 -3.46 8.76 5.10
C LEU A 27 -3.00 10.06 5.75
N SER A 28 -2.91 11.15 4.98
CA SER A 28 -2.30 12.39 5.46
C SER A 28 -3.02 12.95 6.69
N ALA A 29 -2.25 13.43 7.66
CA ALA A 29 -2.73 14.08 8.88
C ALA A 29 -3.54 13.19 9.86
N GLN A 30 -3.50 11.86 9.69
CA GLN A 30 -3.98 10.93 10.71
C GLN A 30 -2.89 10.63 11.74
N LEU A 31 -3.28 10.67 13.02
CA LEU A 31 -2.49 10.13 14.13
C LEU A 31 -3.08 8.76 14.46
N PHE A 32 -2.23 7.75 14.56
CA PHE A 32 -2.63 6.39 14.94
C PHE A 32 -2.26 6.14 16.39
N GLU A 33 -3.14 5.50 17.13
CA GLU A 33 -2.90 5.17 18.54
C GLU A 33 -1.85 4.06 18.67
N ASP A 34 -1.91 3.07 17.78
CA ASP A 34 -0.98 1.94 17.73
C ASP A 34 -0.82 1.36 16.30
N GLU A 35 -0.02 0.31 16.19
CA GLU A 35 0.24 -0.37 14.92
C GLU A 35 -0.99 -1.09 14.35
N TYR A 36 -1.93 -1.52 15.21
CA TYR A 36 -3.15 -2.20 14.78
C TYR A 36 -4.09 -1.21 14.11
N ASP A 37 -4.29 -0.04 14.72
CA ASP A 37 -5.07 1.07 14.17
C ASP A 37 -4.52 1.53 12.80
N LEU A 38 -3.20 1.67 12.71
CA LEU A 38 -2.53 1.94 11.43
C LEU A 38 -2.81 0.84 10.39
N ALA A 39 -2.69 -0.43 10.78
CA ALA A 39 -2.87 -1.54 9.85
C ALA A 39 -4.30 -1.64 9.32
N ILE A 40 -5.31 -1.45 10.18
CA ILE A 40 -6.72 -1.45 9.77
C ILE A 40 -7.00 -0.27 8.84
N THR A 41 -6.59 0.94 9.22
CA THR A 41 -6.80 2.14 8.39
C THR A 41 -6.12 2.01 7.02
N LEU A 42 -4.92 1.41 6.97
CA LEU A 42 -4.22 1.14 5.71
C LEU A 42 -5.01 0.20 4.79
N ILE A 43 -5.58 -0.88 5.35
CA ILE A 43 -6.39 -1.86 4.60
C ILE A 43 -7.62 -1.16 4.02
N GLU A 44 -8.38 -0.45 4.86
CA GLU A 44 -9.58 0.26 4.44
C GLU A 44 -9.29 1.31 3.37
N THR A 45 -8.18 2.03 3.51
CA THR A 45 -7.74 3.03 2.53
C THR A 45 -7.47 2.40 1.16
N ILE A 46 -6.74 1.27 1.13
CA ILE A 46 -6.44 0.56 -0.12
C ILE A 46 -7.73 0.02 -0.75
N GLU A 47 -8.65 -0.54 0.04
CA GLU A 47 -9.95 -1.02 -0.44
C GLU A 47 -10.79 0.12 -1.03
N ALA A 48 -10.91 1.25 -0.32
CA ALA A 48 -11.62 2.44 -0.79
C ALA A 48 -10.99 3.01 -2.08
N ARG A 49 -9.65 3.02 -2.17
CA ARG A 49 -8.92 3.41 -3.38
C ARG A 49 -9.27 2.51 -4.56
N GLY A 50 -9.32 1.20 -4.36
CA GLY A 50 -9.71 0.24 -5.39
C GLY A 50 -11.15 0.43 -5.87
N GLN A 51 -12.09 0.60 -4.94
CA GLN A 51 -13.49 0.88 -5.24
C GLN A 51 -13.66 2.17 -6.07
N ARG A 52 -12.97 3.26 -5.67
CA ARG A 52 -12.99 4.54 -6.38
C ARG A 52 -12.51 4.43 -7.83
N HIS A 53 -11.50 3.58 -8.07
CA HIS A 53 -10.86 3.43 -9.38
C HIS A 53 -11.35 2.21 -10.18
N GLY A 54 -12.30 1.44 -9.64
CA GLY A 54 -12.95 0.34 -10.34
C GLY A 54 -12.09 -0.91 -10.52
N TYR A 55 -11.12 -1.16 -9.63
CA TYR A 55 -10.32 -2.39 -9.66
C TYR A 55 -10.44 -3.19 -8.35
N PRO A 56 -10.40 -4.53 -8.42
CA PRO A 56 -10.46 -5.38 -7.23
C PRO A 56 -9.15 -5.29 -6.43
N VAL A 57 -9.28 -5.36 -5.11
CA VAL A 57 -8.16 -5.45 -4.16
C VAL A 57 -8.24 -6.81 -3.48
N GLU A 58 -7.13 -7.53 -3.45
CA GLU A 58 -7.04 -8.83 -2.79
C GLU A 58 -5.99 -8.80 -1.69
N ARG A 59 -6.36 -9.25 -0.49
CA ARG A 59 -5.42 -9.41 0.62
C ARG A 59 -4.77 -10.78 0.57
N PHE A 60 -3.49 -10.81 0.25
CA PHE A 60 -2.69 -12.03 0.34
C PHE A 60 -2.26 -12.31 1.78
N ARG A 61 -2.48 -13.52 2.28
CA ARG A 61 -1.98 -13.99 3.58
C ARG A 61 -0.87 -15.02 3.33
N PHE A 62 0.31 -14.77 3.90
CA PHE A 62 1.34 -15.79 3.94
C PHE A 62 0.92 -16.86 4.94
N ASN A 63 0.90 -18.12 4.51
CA ASN A 63 0.77 -19.23 5.44
C ASN A 63 2.06 -19.29 6.24
N SER A 64 2.00 -19.00 7.54
CA SER A 64 3.06 -19.35 8.48
C SER A 64 3.03 -20.87 8.66
N GLY A 65 4.01 -21.55 8.06
CA GLY A 65 4.29 -22.97 8.30
C GLY A 65 4.96 -23.21 9.64
#